data_AF-A0A2M8P3P9-F1
#
_entry.id   AF-A0A2M8P3P9-F1
#
_cell.length_a   1.000
_cell.length_b   1.000
_cell.length_c   1.000
_cell.angle_alpha   90.00
_cell.angle_beta   90.00
_cell.angle_gamma   90.00
#
_symmetry.space_group_name_H-M   'P 1'
#
loop_
_entity.id
_entity.type
_entity.pdbx_description
1 polymer ?
#
loop_
_entity_poly.entity_id
_entity_poly.type
_entity_poly.pdbx_seq_one_letter_code
_entity_poly.pdbx_strand_id
1 'polypeptide(L)'
;MRKALRRLGCALLFIPWLALMFAPCFVIALISQGEIVITWSDVPEDTFRIWLLRDVPIGGVGIATSQRYTPPQPDDGRQVVCTLIDVRFVVWQGNAQRAGALPSRQCACYERVPPNQAWRTLSVGDEACRLIGE
;
A
#
# COMPACT_ATOMS: atom_id res chain seq x y z
N MET A 1 39.36 1.49 -4.75
CA MET A 1 38.33 1.87 -3.75
C MET A 1 37.93 3.36 -3.77
N ARG A 2 38.83 4.35 -3.94
CA ARG A 2 38.47 5.80 -3.98
C ARG A 2 37.46 6.20 -5.08
N LYS A 3 37.47 5.54 -6.26
CA LYS A 3 36.50 5.80 -7.34
C LYS A 3 35.07 5.34 -7.02
N ALA A 4 34.91 4.29 -6.19
CA ALA A 4 33.60 3.80 -5.77
C ALA A 4 32.96 4.74 -4.74
N LEU A 5 33.76 5.23 -3.78
CA LEU A 5 33.31 6.18 -2.75
C LEU A 5 32.80 7.50 -3.37
N ARG A 6 33.48 7.99 -4.41
CA ARG A 6 33.08 9.22 -5.13
C ARG A 6 31.82 9.03 -5.99
N ARG A 7 31.61 7.84 -6.55
CA ARG A 7 30.35 7.49 -7.27
C ARG A 7 29.16 7.39 -6.31
N LEU A 8 29.37 6.81 -5.12
CA LEU A 8 28.38 6.79 -4.05
C LEU A 8 28.03 8.20 -3.60
N GLY A 9 29.02 9.07 -3.40
CA GLY A 9 28.78 10.48 -3.04
C GLY A 9 27.99 11.27 -4.08
N CYS A 10 28.29 11.11 -5.38
CA CYS A 10 27.51 11.75 -6.44
C CYS A 10 26.08 11.18 -6.51
N ALA A 11 25.90 9.86 -6.43
CA ALA A 11 24.57 9.25 -6.44
C ALA A 11 23.73 9.73 -5.26
N LEU A 12 24.33 9.83 -4.07
CA LEU A 12 23.65 10.26 -2.86
C LEU A 12 23.20 11.73 -2.90
N LEU A 13 23.84 12.57 -3.72
CA LEU A 13 23.42 13.96 -3.95
C LEU A 13 22.43 14.10 -5.12
N PHE A 14 22.58 13.26 -6.16
CA PHE A 14 21.70 13.27 -7.33
C PHE A 14 20.29 12.76 -7.03
N ILE A 15 20.15 11.71 -6.22
CA ILE A 15 18.83 11.14 -5.86
C ILE A 15 17.92 12.18 -5.20
N PRO A 16 18.32 12.89 -4.12
CA PRO A 16 17.46 13.89 -3.49
C PRO A 16 17.22 15.11 -4.41
N TRP A 17 18.20 15.50 -5.23
CA TRP A 17 18.02 16.55 -6.23
C TRP A 17 16.95 16.19 -7.26
N LEU A 18 17.01 14.97 -7.78
CA LEU A 18 16.02 14.46 -8.72
C LEU A 18 14.65 14.39 -8.06
N ALA A 19 14.55 13.87 -6.83
CA ALA A 19 13.31 13.83 -6.07
C ALA A 19 12.68 15.22 -5.90
N LEU A 20 13.49 16.25 -5.61
CA LEU A 20 13.02 17.64 -5.51
C LEU A 20 12.46 18.18 -6.83
N MET A 21 13.11 17.88 -7.95
CA MET A 21 12.64 18.28 -9.29
C MET A 21 11.36 17.55 -9.71
N PHE A 22 11.20 16.27 -9.34
CA PHE A 22 10.02 15.47 -9.69
C PHE A 22 8.85 15.62 -8.72
N ALA A 23 9.09 16.09 -7.49
CA ALA A 23 8.06 16.33 -6.48
C ALA A 23 6.86 17.15 -6.99
N PRO A 24 7.02 18.31 -7.67
CA PRO A 24 5.87 19.07 -8.15
C PRO A 24 5.04 18.30 -9.19
N CYS A 25 5.68 17.58 -10.11
CA CYS A 25 4.98 16.74 -11.09
C CYS A 25 4.17 15.64 -10.40
N PHE A 26 4.74 15.00 -9.36
CA PHE A 26 4.06 13.99 -8.57
C PHE A 26 2.83 14.55 -7.85
N VAL A 27 2.96 15.73 -7.22
CA VAL A 27 1.85 16.40 -6.54
C VAL A 27 0.74 16.79 -7.52
N ILE A 28 1.09 17.32 -8.70
CA ILE A 28 0.10 17.67 -9.74
C ILE A 28 -0.64 16.41 -10.23
N ALA A 29 0.09 15.31 -10.45
CA ALA A 29 -0.52 14.04 -10.85
C ALA A 29 -1.51 13.53 -9.78
N LEU A 30 -1.10 13.54 -8.51
CA LEU A 30 -1.97 13.15 -7.39
C LEU A 30 -3.20 14.06 -7.30
N ILE A 31 -3.04 15.37 -7.51
CA ILE A 31 -4.14 16.32 -7.49
C ILE A 31 -5.13 16.08 -8.65
N SER A 32 -4.63 15.73 -9.83
CA SER A 32 -5.45 15.51 -11.02
C SER A 32 -6.24 14.19 -10.94
N GLN A 33 -5.59 13.10 -10.55
CA GLN A 33 -6.19 11.77 -10.54
C GLN A 33 -6.94 11.46 -9.23
N GLY A 34 -6.62 12.15 -8.14
CA GLY A 34 -7.18 11.91 -6.81
C GLY A 34 -6.57 10.70 -6.09
N GLU A 35 -6.07 9.71 -6.84
CA GLU A 35 -5.35 8.55 -6.33
C GLU A 35 -4.24 8.08 -7.27
N ILE A 36 -3.24 7.42 -6.68
CA ILE A 36 -2.16 6.71 -7.35
C ILE A 36 -2.16 5.29 -6.79
N VAL A 37 -2.35 4.29 -7.66
CA VAL A 37 -2.35 2.87 -7.30
C VAL A 37 -1.19 2.19 -8.04
N ILE A 38 -0.29 1.56 -7.29
CA ILE A 38 0.82 0.76 -7.81
C ILE A 38 0.54 -0.69 -7.42
N THR A 39 0.30 -1.54 -8.41
CA THR A 39 0.02 -2.96 -8.21
C THR A 39 1.31 -3.77 -8.34
N TRP A 40 1.66 -4.55 -7.32
CA TRP A 40 2.93 -5.32 -7.29
C TRP A 40 2.78 -6.75 -7.81
N SER A 41 1.60 -7.34 -7.65
CA SER A 41 1.28 -8.73 -8.01
C SER A 41 -0.11 -8.84 -8.64
N ASP A 42 -0.39 -10.00 -9.20
CA ASP A 42 -1.73 -10.46 -9.61
C ASP A 42 -2.70 -10.73 -8.42
N VAL A 43 -2.22 -10.64 -7.18
CA VAL A 43 -3.04 -10.88 -5.98
C VAL A 43 -3.90 -9.65 -5.67
N PRO A 44 -5.19 -9.83 -5.36
CA PRO A 44 -6.06 -8.71 -4.98
C PRO A 44 -5.53 -8.00 -3.74
N GLU A 45 -5.67 -6.68 -3.71
CA GLU A 45 -5.22 -5.82 -2.61
C GLU A 45 -3.69 -5.83 -2.33
N ASP A 46 -2.88 -6.49 -3.17
CA ASP A 46 -1.41 -6.36 -3.14
C ASP A 46 -0.96 -5.10 -3.90
N THR A 47 -1.43 -3.96 -3.40
CA THR A 47 -1.21 -2.65 -4.01
C THR A 47 -0.68 -1.65 -3.00
N PHE A 48 0.17 -0.75 -3.49
CA PHE A 48 0.51 0.48 -2.80
C PHE A 48 -0.38 1.60 -3.33
N ARG A 49 -1.20 2.17 -2.46
CA ARG A 49 -2.18 3.19 -2.83
C ARG A 49 -1.92 4.47 -2.06
N ILE A 50 -1.91 5.59 -2.77
CA ILE A 50 -1.90 6.94 -2.19
C ILE A 50 -3.12 7.67 -2.73
N TRP A 51 -3.90 8.32 -1.86
CA TRP A 51 -5.06 9.10 -2.30
C TRP A 51 -5.18 10.40 -1.50
N LEU A 52 -5.84 11.39 -2.10
CA LEU A 52 -6.15 12.66 -1.44
C LEU A 52 -7.46 12.56 -0.67
N LEU A 53 -7.44 13.02 0.57
CA LEU A 53 -8.63 13.30 1.36
C LEU A 53 -9.06 14.73 1.03
N ARG A 54 -10.23 14.88 0.41
CA ARG A 54 -10.79 16.16 -0.03
C ARG A 54 -12.17 16.47 0.52
N ASP A 55 -12.72 15.62 1.38
CA ASP A 55 -14.04 15.83 1.95
C ASP A 55 -14.01 17.06 2.86
N VAL A 56 -14.59 18.17 2.42
CA VAL A 56 -14.64 19.44 3.16
C VAL A 56 -15.24 19.19 4.54
N PRO A 57 -14.55 19.45 5.67
CA PRO A 57 -13.42 20.36 5.87
C PRO A 57 -12.03 19.69 6.05
N ILE A 58 -11.81 18.51 5.48
CA ILE A 58 -10.63 17.68 5.69
C ILE A 58 -9.73 17.72 4.46
N GLY A 59 -8.47 18.08 4.70
CA GLY A 59 -7.39 18.03 3.71
C GLY A 59 -6.30 17.12 4.21
N GLY A 60 -6.03 16.05 3.46
CA GLY A 60 -5.06 15.03 3.87
C GLY A 60 -4.62 14.15 2.71
N VAL A 61 -3.68 13.26 3.00
CA VAL A 61 -3.29 12.15 2.13
C VAL A 61 -3.44 10.85 2.90
N GLY A 62 -4.10 9.88 2.29
CA GLY A 62 -4.15 8.50 2.74
C GLY A 62 -3.08 7.69 2.02
N ILE A 63 -2.40 6.83 2.76
CA ILE A 63 -1.36 5.95 2.26
C ILE A 63 -1.74 4.54 2.75
N ALA A 64 -1.96 3.62 1.81
CA ALA A 64 -2.15 2.21 2.10
C ALA A 64 -0.96 1.42 1.56
N THR A 65 -0.35 0.64 2.44
CA THR A 65 0.72 -0.30 2.10
C THR A 65 0.21 -1.71 2.34
N SER A 66 0.25 -2.56 1.31
CA SER A 66 0.00 -3.99 1.44
C SER A 66 1.30 -4.74 1.77
N GLN A 67 1.18 -5.78 2.56
CA GLN A 67 2.21 -6.79 2.76
C GLN A 67 1.59 -8.17 2.56
N ARG A 68 2.23 -8.96 1.70
CA ARG A 68 1.80 -10.33 1.42
C ARG A 68 2.30 -11.28 2.51
N TYR A 69 1.38 -12.11 2.99
CA TYR A 69 1.65 -13.21 3.90
C TYR A 69 1.12 -14.51 3.29
N THR A 70 1.99 -15.50 3.17
CA THR A 70 1.58 -16.84 2.69
C THR A 70 1.50 -17.75 3.91
N PRO A 71 0.30 -18.07 4.41
CA PRO A 71 0.15 -19.00 5.53
C PRO A 71 0.61 -20.42 5.14
N PRO A 72 0.86 -21.30 6.12
CA PRO A 72 1.12 -22.71 5.86
C PRO A 72 0.02 -23.28 4.96
N GLN A 73 0.42 -23.93 3.88
CA GLN A 73 -0.53 -24.42 2.88
C GLN A 73 -1.43 -25.48 3.54
N PRO A 74 -2.77 -25.36 3.44
CA PRO A 74 -3.67 -26.37 3.97
C PRO A 74 -3.44 -27.71 3.25
N ASP A 75 -3.61 -28.82 3.97
CA ASP A 75 -3.43 -30.19 3.46
C ASP A 75 -4.28 -30.49 2.20
N ASP A 76 -5.33 -29.68 1.96
CA ASP A 76 -6.18 -29.71 0.77
C ASP A 76 -5.48 -29.25 -0.53
N GLY A 77 -4.22 -28.82 -0.48
CA GLY A 77 -3.45 -28.37 -1.65
C GLY A 77 -3.86 -26.99 -2.20
N ARG A 78 -4.80 -26.29 -1.56
CA ARG A 78 -5.26 -24.95 -1.97
C ARG A 78 -4.17 -23.90 -1.75
N GLN A 79 -3.93 -23.05 -2.75
CA GLN A 79 -3.05 -21.90 -2.60
C GLN A 79 -3.81 -20.75 -1.92
N VAL A 80 -3.47 -20.49 -0.66
CA VAL A 80 -4.01 -19.37 0.12
C VAL A 80 -2.93 -18.31 0.26
N VAL A 81 -3.31 -17.05 0.02
CA VAL A 81 -2.46 -15.88 0.19
C VAL A 81 -3.25 -14.84 0.96
N CYS A 82 -2.66 -14.30 2.00
CA CYS A 82 -3.22 -13.20 2.75
C CYS A 82 -2.45 -11.91 2.49
N THR A 83 -3.15 -10.78 2.57
CA THR A 83 -2.60 -9.44 2.43
C THR A 83 -2.96 -8.66 3.68
N LEU A 84 -1.95 -8.16 4.39
CA LEU A 84 -2.08 -7.19 5.46
C LEU A 84 -2.00 -5.79 4.86
N ILE A 85 -3.03 -4.99 5.04
CA ILE A 85 -3.16 -3.64 4.51
C ILE A 85 -3.05 -2.68 5.69
N ASP A 86 -1.94 -1.96 5.78
CA ASP A 86 -1.72 -0.89 6.76
C ASP A 86 -2.08 0.44 6.11
N VAL A 87 -3.13 1.08 6.61
CA VAL A 87 -3.61 2.38 6.14
C VAL A 87 -3.21 3.46 7.13
N ARG A 88 -2.55 4.49 6.64
CA ARG A 88 -2.13 5.67 7.41
C ARG A 88 -2.64 6.93 6.75
N PHE A 89 -2.92 7.92 7.59
CA PHE A 89 -3.41 9.21 7.15
C PHE A 89 -2.46 10.31 7.63
N VAL A 90 -2.09 11.19 6.70
CA VAL A 90 -1.39 12.45 6.99
C VAL A 90 -2.37 13.57 6.71
N VAL A 91 -2.97 14.10 7.77
CA VAL A 91 -3.98 15.17 7.69
C VAL A 91 -3.33 16.50 8.07
N TRP A 92 -3.42 17.51 7.20
CA TRP A 92 -2.92 18.86 7.47
C TRP A 92 -4.05 19.88 7.66
N GLN A 93 -5.29 19.50 7.34
CA GLN A 93 -6.45 20.35 7.50
C GLN A 93 -7.64 19.52 8.00
N GLY A 94 -8.37 20.05 8.98
CA GLY A 94 -9.51 19.37 9.60
C GLY A 94 -9.11 18.47 10.77
N ASN A 95 -10.07 17.72 11.29
CA ASN A 95 -9.86 16.79 12.40
C ASN A 95 -9.92 15.35 11.89
N ALA A 96 -8.78 14.65 11.95
CA ALA A 96 -8.64 13.28 11.46
C ALA A 96 -9.57 12.27 12.17
N GLN A 97 -9.80 12.43 13.48
CA GLN A 97 -10.69 11.53 14.23
C GLN A 97 -12.16 11.70 13.83
N ARG A 98 -12.63 12.96 13.68
CA ARG A 98 -14.00 13.25 13.20
C ARG A 98 -14.21 12.80 11.76
N ALA A 99 -13.15 12.78 10.97
CA ALA A 99 -13.16 12.34 9.58
C ALA A 99 -13.21 10.82 9.40
N GLY A 100 -13.05 10.04 10.49
CA GLY A 100 -12.80 8.59 10.36
C GLY A 100 -11.45 8.26 9.73
N ALA A 101 -10.55 9.24 9.58
CA ALA A 101 -9.20 9.09 9.05
C ALA A 101 -8.22 8.63 10.15
N LEU A 102 -8.58 7.52 10.81
CA LEU A 102 -7.75 6.87 11.82
C LEU A 102 -6.88 5.80 11.16
N PRO A 103 -5.62 5.63 11.57
CA PRO A 103 -4.82 4.52 11.10
C PRO A 103 -5.56 3.22 11.34
N SER A 104 -5.66 2.38 10.31
CA SER A 104 -6.34 1.09 10.40
C SER A 104 -5.49 0.02 9.75
N ARG A 105 -5.51 -1.16 10.35
CA ARG A 105 -4.98 -2.37 9.73
C ARG A 105 -6.15 -3.23 9.33
N GLN A 106 -6.09 -3.73 8.11
CA GLN A 106 -7.10 -4.63 7.57
C GLN A 106 -6.38 -5.84 6.99
N CYS A 107 -6.94 -7.01 7.18
CA CYS A 107 -6.42 -8.23 6.59
C CYS A 107 -7.43 -8.74 5.59
N ALA A 108 -6.95 -9.28 4.48
CA ALA A 108 -7.77 -9.99 3.51
C ALA A 108 -7.04 -11.24 3.07
N CYS A 109 -7.72 -12.38 3.06
CA CYS A 109 -7.18 -13.64 2.58
C CYS A 109 -7.90 -14.06 1.31
N TYR A 110 -7.13 -14.55 0.35
CA TYR A 110 -7.57 -14.98 -0.96
C TYR A 110 -7.12 -16.41 -1.20
N GLU A 111 -7.98 -17.20 -1.82
CA GLU A 111 -7.60 -18.51 -2.33
C GLU A 111 -7.62 -18.49 -3.86
N ARG A 112 -6.70 -19.24 -4.46
CA ARG A 112 -6.64 -19.37 -5.91
C ARG A 112 -7.52 -20.52 -6.36
N VAL A 113 -8.58 -20.23 -7.12
CA VAL A 113 -9.58 -21.22 -7.52
C VAL A 113 -9.33 -21.71 -8.96
N PRO A 114 -9.07 -23.02 -9.18
CA PRO A 114 -9.08 -23.61 -10.53
C PRO A 114 -10.51 -23.66 -11.09
N PRO A 115 -10.72 -23.61 -12.42
CA PRO A 115 -9.72 -23.68 -13.49
C PRO A 115 -9.19 -22.31 -13.98
N ASN A 116 -9.88 -21.22 -13.68
CA ASN A 116 -9.57 -19.89 -14.23
C ASN A 116 -8.41 -19.18 -13.51
N GLN A 117 -7.82 -19.81 -12.48
CA GLN A 117 -6.77 -19.22 -11.63
C GLN A 117 -7.16 -17.88 -11.01
N ALA A 118 -8.47 -17.63 -10.89
CA ALA A 118 -9.00 -16.41 -10.31
C ALA A 118 -8.85 -16.45 -8.79
N TRP A 119 -8.49 -15.30 -8.23
CA TRP A 119 -8.46 -15.11 -6.78
C TRP A 119 -9.88 -14.94 -6.25
N ARG A 120 -10.25 -15.76 -5.28
CA ARG A 120 -11.51 -15.65 -4.56
C ARG A 120 -11.24 -15.20 -3.14
N THR A 121 -11.99 -14.22 -2.67
CA THR A 121 -11.94 -13.77 -1.28
C THR A 121 -12.38 -14.90 -0.37
N LEU A 122 -11.49 -15.31 0.54
CA LEU A 122 -11.73 -16.31 1.57
C LEU A 122 -12.30 -15.64 2.83
N SER A 123 -11.62 -14.59 3.32
CA SER A 123 -12.01 -13.82 4.51
C SER A 123 -11.47 -12.40 4.45
N VAL A 124 -12.14 -11.46 5.14
CA VAL A 124 -11.73 -10.05 5.26
C VAL A 124 -11.96 -9.60 6.70
N GLY A 125 -11.08 -8.73 7.22
CA GLY A 125 -11.17 -8.17 8.57
C GLY A 125 -10.52 -9.06 9.63
N ASP A 126 -11.11 -9.08 10.83
CA ASP A 126 -10.52 -9.74 12.01
C ASP A 126 -10.27 -11.24 11.82
N GLU A 127 -11.14 -11.92 11.07
CA GLU A 127 -10.97 -13.34 10.74
C GLU A 127 -9.74 -13.59 9.88
N ALA A 128 -9.47 -12.70 8.92
CA ALA A 128 -8.25 -12.78 8.11
C ALA A 128 -7.01 -12.45 8.94
N CYS A 129 -7.09 -11.50 9.88
CA CYS A 129 -5.95 -11.17 10.74
C CYS A 129 -5.57 -12.33 11.67
N ARG A 130 -6.56 -13.07 12.18
CA ARG A 130 -6.31 -14.31 12.94
C ARG A 130 -5.58 -15.38 12.13
N LEU A 131 -5.85 -15.50 10.83
CA LEU A 131 -5.16 -16.45 9.95
C LEU A 131 -3.69 -16.08 9.71
N ILE A 132 -3.36 -14.78 9.80
CA ILE A 132 -2.00 -14.27 9.67
C ILE A 132 -1.24 -14.34 11.02
N GLY A 133 -1.97 -14.46 12.14
CA GLY A 133 -1.41 -14.57 13.49
C GLY A 133 -1.24 -13.21 14.20
N GLU A 134 -2.05 -12.20 13.83
CA GLU A 134 -2.25 -10.98 14.63
C GLU A 134 -3.36 -11.14 15.70
#